data_AF-A0A2R6EN75-F1
#
_entry.id   AF-A0A2R6EN75-F1
#
_cell.length_a   1.000
_cell.length_b   1.000
_cell.length_c   1.000
_cell.angle_alpha   90.00
_cell.angle_beta   90.00
_cell.angle_gamma   90.00
#
_symmetry.space_group_name_H-M   'P 1'
#
loop_
_entity.id
_entity.type
_entity.pdbx_description
1 polymer ?
#
loop_
_entity_poly.entity_id
_entity_poly.type
_entity_poly.pdbx_seq_one_letter_code
_entity_poly.pdbx_strand_id
1 'polypeptide(L)'
;MIRRRQVATLVVALALVLAGCSGGGGPTTATDAATETATTTAAESAGQQSEHSTTATADREPVAVTGGDLPVDQTETFYRVQRLLGSDVRPQPVEVRNLTERKGYRPGQVPFFRLLGVGNLSLDTDEPGGLTAPSGKVCVYLGSGSATEVERVLVHEYVHMVQYRANMLPWMSAIDQPQVSHDLLQTRLALVEGGAVYATDAYADRYLDGVDPAADYAQRYRSGSASAKYFFARYHFGYRYVSDRLDDPENLAGVYENGPNTTEQLLHGYAPDEEPPADLSVTANATGNWSATENNTMGELFTRVALQTELDAETACNAATGWGNDDLRGFESGSDDPAFVWTLRTDSASEADELEAALNTFAAERRNATDAGFRVVRVGDETVAVLFGDRSFVESATVSGSNADVRIAFS
;
A
#
# COMPACT_ATOMS: atom_id res chain seq x y z
N MET A 1 -16.99 10.00 30.89
CA MET A 1 -15.52 10.13 31.03
C MET A 1 -14.86 9.01 30.23
N ILE A 2 -14.90 9.12 28.90
CA ILE A 2 -14.09 8.31 27.98
C ILE A 2 -12.85 9.17 27.76
N ARG A 3 -11.74 8.83 28.43
CA ARG A 3 -10.53 9.66 28.48
C ARG A 3 -9.80 9.64 27.14
N ARG A 4 -9.81 10.77 26.41
CA ARG A 4 -8.66 11.58 25.90
C ARG A 4 -7.35 10.89 25.44
N ARG A 5 -7.30 9.59 25.16
CA ARG A 5 -6.04 8.83 24.98
C ARG A 5 -5.99 7.93 23.75
N GLN A 6 -6.92 8.07 22.82
CA GLN A 6 -7.11 7.02 21.81
C GLN A 6 -7.22 7.51 20.37
N VAL A 7 -7.15 8.83 20.12
CA VAL A 7 -7.48 9.38 18.80
C VAL A 7 -6.39 9.05 17.77
N ALA A 8 -5.10 9.38 17.94
CA ALA A 8 -4.10 9.16 16.89
C ALA A 8 -3.98 7.70 16.40
N THR A 9 -3.97 6.73 17.32
CA THR A 9 -3.83 5.30 17.01
C THR A 9 -5.14 4.69 16.46
N LEU A 10 -6.32 5.09 16.96
CA LEU A 10 -7.60 4.70 16.31
C LEU A 10 -7.83 5.44 14.99
N VAL A 11 -7.31 6.64 14.82
CA VAL A 11 -7.47 7.48 13.63
C VAL A 11 -6.73 6.88 12.45
N VAL A 12 -5.52 6.35 12.65
CA VAL A 12 -4.77 5.68 11.59
C VAL A 12 -5.22 4.22 11.41
N ALA A 13 -5.54 3.49 12.49
CA ALA A 13 -6.02 2.11 12.39
C ALA A 13 -7.39 1.98 11.67
N LEU A 14 -8.29 2.97 11.79
CA LEU A 14 -9.57 2.95 11.06
C LEU A 14 -9.42 3.15 9.54
N ALA A 15 -8.33 3.78 9.09
CA ALA A 15 -8.08 3.97 7.67
C ALA A 15 -7.73 2.65 6.98
N LEU A 16 -7.15 1.68 7.70
CA LEU A 16 -6.57 0.47 7.12
C LEU A 16 -7.52 -0.73 7.00
N VAL A 17 -8.83 -0.50 7.01
CA VAL A 17 -9.79 -1.56 6.63
C VAL A 17 -9.40 -2.04 5.24
N LEU A 18 -8.94 -3.30 5.17
CA LEU A 18 -8.66 -4.02 3.93
C LEU A 18 -9.94 -3.95 3.08
N ALA A 19 -9.96 -3.02 2.13
CA ALA A 19 -10.89 -3.11 1.01
C ALA A 19 -10.53 -4.39 0.27
N GLY A 20 -11.55 -5.16 -0.12
CA GLY A 20 -11.29 -6.37 -0.91
C GLY A 20 -10.48 -6.01 -2.15
N CYS A 21 -9.50 -6.85 -2.50
CA CYS A 21 -8.65 -6.67 -3.67
C CYS A 21 -9.54 -6.55 -4.90
N SER A 22 -9.65 -5.39 -5.54
CA SER A 22 -10.43 -5.29 -6.78
C SER A 22 -9.59 -5.80 -7.95
N GLY A 23 -10.16 -6.73 -8.71
CA GLY A 23 -9.61 -7.16 -9.98
C GLY A 23 -9.88 -6.10 -11.03
N GLY A 24 -8.83 -5.49 -11.59
CA GLY A 24 -8.98 -4.52 -12.68
C GLY A 24 -9.32 -5.14 -14.04
N GLY A 25 -10.28 -4.55 -14.75
CA GLY A 25 -10.41 -4.71 -16.20
C GLY A 25 -9.71 -3.54 -16.89
N GLY A 26 -8.87 -3.83 -17.88
CA GLY A 26 -8.31 -2.80 -18.77
C GLY A 26 -9.34 -2.33 -19.82
N PRO A 27 -9.18 -1.14 -20.43
CA PRO A 27 -10.08 -0.67 -21.48
C PRO A 27 -9.85 -1.42 -22.79
N THR A 28 -10.93 -1.98 -23.36
CA THR A 28 -10.98 -2.46 -24.75
C THR A 28 -10.64 -1.34 -25.73
N THR A 29 -9.57 -1.49 -26.51
CA THR A 29 -9.36 -0.72 -27.73
C THR A 29 -9.42 -1.67 -28.93
N ALA A 30 -10.28 -1.31 -29.88
CA ALA A 30 -10.56 -2.05 -31.09
C ALA A 30 -9.42 -1.98 -32.11
N THR A 31 -9.13 -3.15 -32.69
CA THR A 31 -8.72 -3.48 -34.07
C THR A 31 -7.77 -2.53 -34.81
N ASP A 32 -6.62 -3.07 -35.23
CA ASP A 32 -6.26 -3.04 -36.65
C ASP A 32 -5.54 -4.32 -37.09
N ALA A 33 -5.97 -4.82 -38.24
CA ALA A 33 -5.54 -6.08 -38.83
C ALA A 33 -4.30 -5.86 -39.71
N ALA A 34 -3.32 -6.77 -39.62
CA ALA A 34 -2.37 -7.01 -40.69
C ALA A 34 -2.01 -8.51 -40.75
N THR A 35 -2.52 -9.14 -41.80
CA THR A 35 -2.18 -10.47 -42.27
C THR A 35 -0.71 -10.55 -42.69
N GLU A 36 0.02 -11.56 -42.24
CA GLU A 36 1.09 -12.13 -43.06
C GLU A 36 1.24 -13.64 -42.81
N THR A 37 1.33 -14.34 -43.93
CA THR A 37 1.35 -15.80 -44.08
C THR A 37 2.79 -16.28 -44.18
N ALA A 38 3.19 -17.32 -43.45
CA ALA A 38 4.34 -18.13 -43.82
C ALA A 38 4.18 -19.58 -43.34
N THR A 39 4.29 -20.50 -44.30
CA THR A 39 4.12 -21.95 -44.20
C THR A 39 5.49 -22.65 -44.14
N THR A 40 5.55 -23.83 -43.50
CA THR A 40 6.51 -24.96 -43.65
C THR A 40 7.88 -24.79 -42.98
N THR A 41 8.46 -25.75 -42.24
CA THR A 41 8.62 -27.19 -42.53
C THR A 41 8.92 -28.00 -41.25
N ALA A 42 8.36 -29.21 -41.19
CA ALA A 42 8.64 -30.22 -40.17
C ALA A 42 9.99 -30.93 -40.41
N ALA A 43 10.70 -31.25 -39.33
CA ALA A 43 11.75 -32.26 -39.33
C ALA A 43 11.55 -33.19 -38.12
N GLU A 44 11.24 -34.45 -38.43
CA GLU A 44 11.17 -35.57 -37.49
C GLU A 44 12.57 -35.90 -36.93
N SER A 45 12.64 -36.12 -35.62
CA SER A 45 13.66 -36.98 -35.03
C SER A 45 13.01 -37.82 -33.94
N ALA A 46 12.81 -39.09 -34.25
CA ALA A 46 12.33 -40.11 -33.33
C ALA A 46 13.45 -40.58 -32.39
N GLY A 47 13.10 -40.82 -31.12
CA GLY A 47 13.82 -41.78 -30.27
C GLY A 47 14.25 -41.25 -28.90
N GLN A 48 13.34 -41.23 -27.93
CA GLN A 48 13.31 -42.20 -26.82
C GLN A 48 12.26 -41.73 -25.79
N GLN A 49 11.13 -42.44 -25.76
CA GLN A 49 10.15 -42.38 -24.69
C GLN A 49 10.82 -42.87 -23.39
N SER A 50 11.14 -41.93 -22.51
CA SER A 50 11.07 -42.20 -21.08
C SER A 50 9.65 -41.92 -20.64
N GLU A 51 8.91 -42.99 -20.37
CA GLU A 51 7.60 -42.95 -19.73
C GLU A 51 7.72 -42.23 -18.38
N HIS A 52 7.48 -40.91 -18.39
CA HIS A 52 7.11 -40.22 -17.16
C HIS A 52 5.63 -40.50 -16.94
N SER A 53 5.39 -41.51 -16.12
CA SER A 53 4.08 -41.92 -15.62
C SER A 53 3.28 -40.70 -15.21
N THR A 54 2.21 -40.43 -15.95
CA THR A 54 1.13 -39.51 -15.57
C THR A 54 0.46 -40.05 -14.31
N THR A 55 1.01 -39.67 -13.16
CA THR A 55 0.39 -39.98 -11.87
C THR A 55 -0.76 -39.01 -11.64
N ALA A 56 -1.93 -39.48 -12.04
CA ALA A 56 -3.22 -39.30 -11.39
C ALA A 56 -3.65 -37.87 -10.96
N THR A 57 -4.62 -37.34 -11.69
CA THR A 57 -5.64 -36.38 -11.23
C THR A 57 -6.54 -36.93 -10.10
N ALA A 58 -6.27 -38.11 -9.53
CA ALA A 58 -7.15 -38.81 -8.60
C ALA A 58 -6.89 -38.54 -7.11
N ASP A 59 -5.76 -37.91 -6.72
CA ASP A 59 -5.38 -37.69 -5.31
C ASP A 59 -5.47 -36.23 -4.85
N ARG A 60 -6.00 -35.32 -5.68
CA ARG A 60 -6.16 -33.91 -5.32
C ARG A 60 -7.44 -33.69 -4.52
N GLU A 61 -7.30 -33.20 -3.29
CA GLU A 61 -8.44 -32.73 -2.48
C GLU A 61 -9.12 -31.56 -3.23
N PRO A 62 -10.43 -31.66 -3.52
CA PRO A 62 -11.15 -30.61 -4.25
C PRO A 62 -11.33 -29.37 -3.39
N VAL A 63 -11.23 -28.19 -3.99
CA VAL A 63 -11.57 -26.93 -3.32
C VAL A 63 -13.09 -26.77 -3.29
N ALA A 64 -13.67 -26.83 -2.10
CA ALA A 64 -15.09 -26.61 -1.89
C ALA A 64 -15.47 -25.15 -2.16
N VAL A 65 -16.59 -24.94 -2.87
CA VAL A 65 -17.17 -23.62 -3.13
C VAL A 65 -18.53 -23.51 -2.45
N THR A 66 -18.80 -22.36 -1.84
CA THR A 66 -20.09 -22.05 -1.21
C THR A 66 -20.55 -20.65 -1.61
N GLY A 67 -21.85 -20.35 -1.44
CA GLY A 67 -22.39 -19.00 -1.71
C GLY A 67 -22.65 -18.68 -3.18
N GLY A 68 -22.34 -19.59 -4.11
CA GLY A 68 -22.53 -19.45 -5.55
C GLY A 68 -21.63 -20.40 -6.33
N ASP A 69 -21.58 -20.21 -7.65
CA ASP A 69 -20.68 -20.91 -8.56
C ASP A 69 -19.55 -19.98 -9.02
N LEU A 70 -18.38 -20.55 -9.31
CA LEU A 70 -17.26 -19.83 -9.92
C LEU A 70 -17.23 -20.13 -11.43
N PRO A 71 -16.93 -19.14 -12.28
CA PRO A 71 -16.80 -19.34 -13.73
C PRO A 71 -15.45 -19.97 -14.14
N VAL A 72 -14.70 -20.56 -13.20
CA VAL A 72 -13.33 -21.05 -13.35
C VAL A 72 -13.15 -22.36 -12.59
N ASP A 73 -12.18 -23.20 -12.98
CA ASP A 73 -11.80 -24.40 -12.21
C ASP A 73 -10.94 -24.01 -11.01
N GLN A 74 -11.60 -23.66 -9.92
CA GLN A 74 -10.97 -23.19 -8.69
C GLN A 74 -10.01 -24.21 -8.06
N THR A 75 -10.21 -25.50 -8.32
CA THR A 75 -9.34 -26.56 -7.79
C THR A 75 -8.04 -26.59 -8.59
N GLU A 76 -8.13 -26.62 -9.92
CA GLU A 76 -6.95 -26.56 -10.77
C GLU A 76 -6.17 -25.25 -10.57
N THR A 77 -6.85 -24.10 -10.48
CA THR A 77 -6.22 -22.80 -10.18
C THR A 77 -5.45 -22.85 -8.86
N PHE A 78 -6.04 -23.42 -7.78
CA PHE A 78 -5.34 -23.57 -6.50
C PHE A 78 -4.06 -24.41 -6.64
N TYR A 79 -4.13 -25.58 -7.26
CA TYR A 79 -2.95 -26.46 -7.40
C TYR A 79 -1.88 -25.88 -8.33
N ARG A 80 -2.26 -25.01 -9.27
CA ARG A 80 -1.28 -24.22 -10.05
C ARG A 80 -0.58 -23.19 -9.18
N VAL A 81 -1.30 -22.43 -8.35
CA VAL A 81 -0.71 -21.48 -7.40
C VAL A 81 0.18 -22.19 -6.38
N GLN A 82 -0.29 -23.32 -5.82
CA GLN A 82 0.48 -24.12 -4.88
C GLN A 82 1.84 -24.54 -5.47
N ARG A 83 1.85 -25.05 -6.72
CA ARG A 83 3.07 -25.41 -7.45
C ARG A 83 3.93 -24.19 -7.76
N LEU A 84 3.31 -23.09 -8.21
CA LEU A 84 4.00 -21.84 -8.54
C LEU A 84 4.82 -21.31 -7.35
N LEU A 85 4.29 -21.45 -6.14
CA LEU A 85 4.92 -20.99 -4.91
C LEU A 85 5.75 -22.08 -4.19
N GLY A 86 5.88 -23.27 -4.76
CA GLY A 86 6.64 -24.38 -4.15
C GLY A 86 6.11 -24.81 -2.77
N SER A 87 4.81 -24.59 -2.50
CA SER A 87 4.20 -24.83 -1.18
C SER A 87 3.50 -26.18 -1.08
N ASP A 88 3.27 -26.67 0.15
CA ASP A 88 2.54 -27.92 0.43
C ASP A 88 1.24 -27.68 1.21
N VAL A 89 0.75 -26.44 1.24
CA VAL A 89 -0.45 -26.05 2.00
C VAL A 89 -1.68 -26.75 1.46
N ARG A 90 -2.60 -27.17 2.34
CA ARG A 90 -3.86 -27.78 1.91
C ARG A 90 -4.85 -26.74 1.37
N PRO A 91 -5.71 -27.11 0.40
CA PRO A 91 -6.75 -26.21 -0.08
C PRO A 91 -7.66 -25.73 1.05
N GLN A 92 -8.17 -24.51 0.92
CA GLN A 92 -9.18 -23.94 1.82
C GLN A 92 -10.48 -23.65 1.04
N PRO A 93 -11.66 -23.67 1.67
CA PRO A 93 -12.91 -23.36 0.98
C PRO A 93 -12.94 -21.93 0.45
N VAL A 94 -13.59 -21.77 -0.71
CA VAL A 94 -13.90 -20.47 -1.32
C VAL A 94 -15.37 -20.13 -1.08
N GLU A 95 -15.65 -18.90 -0.64
CA GLU A 95 -17.00 -18.36 -0.52
C GLU A 95 -17.24 -17.31 -1.62
N VAL A 96 -18.21 -17.55 -2.50
CA VAL A 96 -18.74 -16.52 -3.40
C VAL A 96 -19.67 -15.63 -2.59
N ARG A 97 -19.31 -14.36 -2.46
CA ARG A 97 -20.02 -13.41 -1.59
C ARG A 97 -20.01 -12.01 -2.19
N ASN A 98 -21.09 -11.26 -1.97
CA ASN A 98 -21.09 -9.82 -2.25
C ASN A 98 -20.17 -9.09 -1.26
N LEU A 99 -19.14 -8.41 -1.78
CA LEU A 99 -18.14 -7.67 -1.00
C LEU A 99 -18.20 -6.15 -1.27
N THR A 100 -19.30 -5.64 -1.84
CA THR A 100 -19.45 -4.21 -2.16
C THR A 100 -19.34 -3.31 -0.93
N GLU A 101 -19.68 -3.81 0.26
CA GLU A 101 -19.47 -3.09 1.53
C GLU A 101 -17.99 -2.83 1.84
N ARG A 102 -17.09 -3.59 1.19
CA ARG A 102 -15.63 -3.45 1.30
C ARG A 102 -15.02 -2.64 0.15
N LYS A 103 -15.81 -2.15 -0.83
CA LYS A 103 -15.32 -1.36 -1.98
C LYS A 103 -15.16 0.12 -1.64
N GLY A 104 -14.52 0.41 -0.51
CA GLY A 104 -14.26 1.77 -0.07
C GLY A 104 -13.08 1.86 0.88
N TYR A 105 -12.31 2.93 0.74
CA TYR A 105 -11.19 3.30 1.59
C TYR A 105 -11.37 4.75 2.01
N ARG A 106 -11.45 5.01 3.32
CA ARG A 106 -11.99 6.28 3.84
C ARG A 106 -11.00 7.08 4.70
N PRO A 107 -9.76 7.33 4.24
CA PRO A 107 -8.82 8.12 5.03
C PRO A 107 -9.31 9.56 5.24
N GLY A 108 -10.09 10.13 4.31
CA GLY A 108 -10.67 11.47 4.47
C GLY A 108 -11.70 11.63 5.61
N GLN A 109 -12.12 10.55 6.29
CA GLN A 109 -12.88 10.65 7.54
C GLN A 109 -12.01 11.09 8.73
N VAL A 110 -10.70 10.96 8.58
CA VAL A 110 -9.71 11.40 9.55
C VAL A 110 -9.35 12.87 9.29
N PRO A 111 -9.38 13.75 10.31
CA PRO A 111 -9.04 15.15 10.14
C PRO A 111 -7.66 15.40 9.53
N PHE A 112 -6.63 14.65 9.94
CA PHE A 112 -5.27 14.75 9.41
C PHE A 112 -5.22 14.61 7.87
N PHE A 113 -5.68 13.46 7.33
CA PHE A 113 -5.71 13.21 5.89
C PHE A 113 -6.57 14.24 5.14
N ARG A 114 -7.75 14.56 5.68
CA ARG A 114 -8.68 15.54 5.09
C ARG A 114 -8.04 16.92 4.96
N LEU A 115 -7.34 17.40 6.00
CA LEU A 115 -6.69 18.70 6.00
C LEU A 115 -5.58 18.78 4.94
N LEU A 116 -4.86 17.67 4.71
CA LEU A 116 -3.85 17.55 3.66
C LEU A 116 -4.42 17.31 2.25
N GLY A 117 -5.74 17.30 2.09
CA GLY A 117 -6.40 17.11 0.79
C GLY A 117 -6.59 15.64 0.38
N VAL A 118 -6.26 14.69 1.27
CA VAL A 118 -6.46 13.26 1.02
C VAL A 118 -7.92 12.90 1.34
N GLY A 119 -8.71 12.70 0.28
CA GLY A 119 -10.14 12.39 0.35
C GLY A 119 -10.47 10.92 0.65
N ASN A 120 -11.70 10.52 0.34
CA ASN A 120 -12.08 9.10 0.36
C ASN A 120 -11.94 8.51 -1.05
N LEU A 121 -11.76 7.20 -1.11
CA LEU A 121 -11.75 6.39 -2.32
C LEU A 121 -12.97 5.47 -2.31
N SER A 122 -13.76 5.51 -3.37
CA SER A 122 -14.74 4.47 -3.71
C SER A 122 -14.15 3.63 -4.83
N LEU A 123 -14.13 2.31 -4.65
CA LEU A 123 -13.72 1.38 -5.70
C LEU A 123 -14.93 0.99 -6.53
N ASP A 124 -14.70 0.60 -7.78
CA ASP A 124 -15.78 0.12 -8.65
C ASP A 124 -16.43 -1.12 -8.03
N THR A 125 -17.74 -0.99 -7.78
CA THR A 125 -18.57 -2.04 -7.19
C THR A 125 -18.96 -3.10 -8.20
N ASP A 126 -18.79 -2.85 -9.49
CA ASP A 126 -19.06 -3.82 -10.56
C ASP A 126 -17.80 -4.62 -10.95
N GLU A 127 -16.61 -4.18 -10.53
CA GLU A 127 -15.37 -4.97 -10.70
C GLU A 127 -15.35 -6.20 -9.78
N PRO A 128 -14.85 -7.36 -10.27
CA PRO A 128 -14.61 -8.49 -9.41
C PRO A 128 -13.65 -8.11 -8.26
N GLY A 129 -13.68 -8.86 -7.18
CA GLY A 129 -12.72 -8.65 -6.11
C GLY A 129 -12.67 -9.76 -5.08
N GLY A 130 -11.66 -9.72 -4.23
CA GLY A 130 -11.34 -10.81 -3.33
C GLY A 130 -11.04 -10.35 -1.91
N LEU A 131 -11.06 -11.29 -0.97
CA LEU A 131 -10.56 -11.10 0.37
C LEU A 131 -10.12 -12.44 0.94
N THR A 132 -8.91 -12.49 1.47
CA THR A 132 -8.42 -13.65 2.21
C THR A 132 -8.23 -13.30 3.68
N ALA A 133 -8.92 -14.03 4.54
CA ALA A 133 -8.76 -13.89 5.99
C ALA A 133 -7.47 -14.59 6.46
N PRO A 134 -6.85 -14.16 7.58
CA PRO A 134 -5.66 -14.83 8.14
C PRO A 134 -5.86 -16.33 8.45
N SER A 135 -7.11 -16.80 8.60
CA SER A 135 -7.42 -18.23 8.73
C SER A 135 -7.13 -19.05 7.46
N GLY A 136 -6.95 -18.38 6.31
CA GLY A 136 -6.85 -18.95 4.97
C GLY A 136 -8.19 -19.03 4.24
N LYS A 137 -9.28 -18.52 4.82
CA LYS A 137 -10.59 -18.48 4.15
C LYS A 137 -10.55 -17.44 3.02
N VAL A 138 -10.88 -17.88 1.81
CA VAL A 138 -10.94 -17.04 0.61
C VAL A 138 -12.40 -16.67 0.31
N CYS A 139 -12.64 -15.39 0.08
CA CYS A 139 -13.92 -14.86 -0.39
C CYS A 139 -13.71 -14.21 -1.75
N VAL A 140 -14.60 -14.47 -2.71
CA VAL A 140 -14.57 -13.86 -4.05
C VAL A 140 -15.92 -13.22 -4.34
N TYR A 141 -15.86 -12.01 -4.87
CA TYR A 141 -16.97 -11.27 -5.44
C TYR A 141 -16.81 -11.21 -6.96
N LEU A 142 -17.83 -11.65 -7.69
CA LEU A 142 -17.76 -11.79 -9.15
C LEU A 142 -17.98 -10.46 -9.89
N GLY A 143 -18.80 -9.56 -9.34
CA GLY A 143 -19.21 -8.35 -10.05
C GLY A 143 -19.78 -8.67 -11.44
N SER A 144 -19.40 -7.87 -12.43
CA SER A 144 -19.62 -8.09 -13.86
C SER A 144 -18.39 -8.66 -14.58
N GLY A 145 -17.39 -9.13 -13.83
CA GLY A 145 -16.12 -9.61 -14.37
C GLY A 145 -16.25 -10.87 -15.23
N SER A 146 -15.41 -10.95 -16.25
CA SER A 146 -15.20 -12.15 -17.06
C SER A 146 -14.58 -13.30 -16.25
N ALA A 147 -14.62 -14.51 -16.79
CA ALA A 147 -13.96 -15.67 -16.19
C ALA A 147 -12.47 -15.41 -15.92
N THR A 148 -11.77 -14.79 -16.87
CA THR A 148 -10.34 -14.44 -16.74
C THR A 148 -10.08 -13.43 -15.62
N GLU A 149 -10.92 -12.40 -15.48
CA GLU A 149 -10.75 -11.41 -14.41
C GLU A 149 -11.05 -12.00 -13.03
N VAL A 150 -12.05 -12.89 -12.94
CA VAL A 150 -12.35 -13.66 -11.73
C VAL A 150 -11.22 -14.64 -11.41
N GLU A 151 -10.63 -15.30 -12.42
CA GLU A 151 -9.48 -16.19 -12.21
C GLU A 151 -8.29 -15.43 -11.65
N ARG A 152 -7.95 -14.26 -12.21
CA ARG A 152 -6.87 -13.42 -11.68
C ARG A 152 -7.11 -13.05 -10.21
N VAL A 153 -8.33 -12.63 -9.86
CA VAL A 153 -8.67 -12.31 -8.46
C VAL A 153 -8.50 -13.54 -7.58
N LEU A 154 -9.01 -14.70 -8.01
CA LEU A 154 -8.90 -15.94 -7.25
C LEU A 154 -7.44 -16.36 -7.03
N VAL A 155 -6.59 -16.19 -8.05
CA VAL A 155 -5.14 -16.41 -7.94
C VAL A 155 -4.52 -15.51 -6.90
N HIS A 156 -4.78 -14.20 -6.94
CA HIS A 156 -4.28 -13.23 -5.96
C HIS A 156 -4.67 -13.63 -4.53
N GLU A 157 -5.93 -14.01 -4.32
CA GLU A 157 -6.40 -14.48 -3.03
C GLU A 157 -5.79 -15.83 -2.60
N TYR A 158 -5.55 -16.76 -3.52
CA TYR A 158 -4.82 -17.97 -3.20
C TYR A 158 -3.38 -17.70 -2.81
N VAL A 159 -2.70 -16.71 -3.41
CA VAL A 159 -1.35 -16.33 -2.97
C VAL A 159 -1.39 -15.85 -1.51
N HIS A 160 -2.34 -15.01 -1.13
CA HIS A 160 -2.54 -14.64 0.28
C HIS A 160 -2.81 -15.84 1.17
N MET A 161 -3.63 -16.80 0.70
CA MET A 161 -3.89 -18.01 1.46
C MET A 161 -2.60 -18.81 1.68
N VAL A 162 -1.74 -18.97 0.66
CA VAL A 162 -0.43 -19.61 0.82
C VAL A 162 0.45 -18.81 1.78
N GLN A 163 0.56 -17.49 1.63
CA GLN A 163 1.34 -16.62 2.52
C GLN A 163 0.97 -16.85 4.00
N TYR A 164 -0.32 -16.92 4.32
CA TYR A 164 -0.81 -17.16 5.68
C TYR A 164 -0.62 -18.61 6.14
N ARG A 165 -0.95 -19.59 5.29
CA ARG A 165 -0.96 -21.01 5.67
C ARG A 165 0.42 -21.65 5.69
N ALA A 166 1.35 -21.15 4.91
CA ALA A 166 2.76 -21.54 4.92
C ALA A 166 3.59 -20.74 5.93
N ASN A 167 2.97 -19.83 6.70
CA ASN A 167 3.63 -19.00 7.70
C ASN A 167 4.79 -18.16 7.12
N MET A 168 4.60 -17.61 5.91
CA MET A 168 5.62 -16.81 5.22
C MET A 168 5.83 -15.43 5.85
N LEU A 169 4.90 -14.98 6.69
CA LEU A 169 4.86 -13.63 7.26
C LEU A 169 5.21 -13.67 8.76
N PRO A 170 6.50 -13.76 9.15
CA PRO A 170 6.90 -13.99 10.55
C PRO A 170 6.48 -12.85 11.51
N TRP A 171 6.23 -11.66 10.97
CA TRP A 171 5.82 -10.46 11.70
C TRP A 171 4.31 -10.19 11.66
N MET A 172 3.50 -11.10 11.10
CA MET A 172 2.07 -10.84 10.90
C MET A 172 1.32 -10.56 12.21
N SER A 173 1.65 -11.29 13.28
CA SER A 173 1.09 -11.07 14.63
C SER A 173 1.48 -9.73 15.25
N ALA A 174 2.49 -9.05 14.70
CA ALA A 174 2.98 -7.76 15.15
C ALA A 174 2.32 -6.58 14.41
N ILE A 175 1.61 -6.80 13.29
CA ILE A 175 1.01 -5.73 12.47
C ILE A 175 -0.06 -4.95 13.24
N ASP A 176 -0.88 -5.65 14.03
CA ASP A 176 -1.97 -5.05 14.82
C ASP A 176 -1.50 -4.49 16.18
N GLN A 177 -0.20 -4.47 16.44
CA GLN A 177 0.33 -3.98 17.70
C GLN A 177 0.32 -2.44 17.74
N PRO A 178 -0.08 -1.81 18.86
CA PRO A 178 -0.19 -0.34 18.99
C PRO A 178 1.12 0.46 18.78
N GLN A 179 2.25 -0.22 18.55
CA GLN A 179 3.59 0.37 18.48
C GLN A 179 4.15 0.38 17.04
N VAL A 180 3.40 -0.08 16.04
CA VAL A 180 3.85 -0.06 14.64
C VAL A 180 3.55 1.32 14.06
N SER A 181 4.60 2.01 13.59
CA SER A 181 4.41 3.27 12.87
C SER A 181 3.64 3.05 11.58
N HIS A 182 2.98 4.10 11.10
CA HIS A 182 2.22 4.01 9.86
C HIS A 182 3.12 3.74 8.65
N ASP A 183 4.34 4.27 8.64
CA ASP A 183 5.37 3.97 7.66
C ASP A 183 5.74 2.48 7.61
N LEU A 184 6.09 1.89 8.76
CA LEU A 184 6.41 0.46 8.86
C LEU A 184 5.21 -0.42 8.49
N LEU A 185 4.00 0.01 8.87
CA LEU A 185 2.77 -0.67 8.52
C LEU A 185 2.53 -0.67 7.02
N GLN A 186 2.70 0.46 6.34
CA GLN A 186 2.59 0.52 4.88
C GLN A 186 3.67 -0.31 4.18
N THR A 187 4.90 -0.27 4.69
CA THR A 187 6.01 -1.06 4.16
C THR A 187 5.68 -2.55 4.20
N ARG A 188 5.20 -3.03 5.35
CA ARG A 188 4.74 -4.41 5.53
C ARG A 188 3.58 -4.77 4.62
N LEU A 189 2.56 -3.92 4.54
CA LEU A 189 1.42 -4.14 3.63
C LEU A 189 1.85 -4.18 2.16
N ALA A 190 2.83 -3.36 1.77
CA ALA A 190 3.38 -3.37 0.43
C ALA A 190 4.11 -4.69 0.11
N LEU A 191 4.84 -5.27 1.06
CA LEU A 191 5.44 -6.59 0.85
C LEU A 191 4.37 -7.68 0.64
N VAL A 192 3.31 -7.69 1.46
CA VAL A 192 2.21 -8.68 1.34
C VAL A 192 1.52 -8.56 -0.01
N GLU A 193 1.03 -7.37 -0.35
CA GLU A 193 0.31 -7.14 -1.61
C GLU A 193 1.23 -7.26 -2.81
N GLY A 194 2.43 -6.68 -2.75
CA GLY A 194 3.42 -6.74 -3.81
C GLY A 194 3.84 -8.16 -4.16
N GLY A 195 4.07 -9.01 -3.16
CA GLY A 195 4.35 -10.42 -3.38
C GLY A 195 3.17 -11.18 -3.98
N ALA A 196 1.94 -10.82 -3.61
CA ALA A 196 0.74 -11.37 -4.23
C ALA A 196 0.59 -10.94 -5.69
N VAL A 197 0.86 -9.67 -6.02
CA VAL A 197 0.90 -9.19 -7.40
C VAL A 197 1.99 -9.91 -8.18
N TYR A 198 3.21 -10.04 -7.65
CA TYR A 198 4.32 -10.72 -8.33
C TYR A 198 4.00 -12.17 -8.70
N ALA A 199 3.44 -12.94 -7.77
CA ALA A 199 3.03 -14.31 -8.07
C ALA A 199 1.82 -14.37 -9.02
N THR A 200 0.88 -13.42 -8.92
CA THR A 200 -0.27 -13.35 -9.82
C THR A 200 0.15 -12.97 -11.24
N ASP A 201 1.14 -12.10 -11.39
CA ASP A 201 1.76 -11.71 -12.66
C ASP A 201 2.43 -12.92 -13.32
N ALA A 202 3.26 -13.65 -12.56
CA ALA A 202 3.88 -14.89 -13.04
C ALA A 202 2.88 -16.01 -13.38
N TYR A 203 1.72 -16.05 -12.71
CA TYR A 203 0.61 -16.93 -13.09
C TYR A 203 -0.04 -16.48 -14.39
N ALA A 204 -0.34 -15.19 -14.51
CA ALA A 204 -1.01 -14.61 -15.67
C ALA A 204 -0.19 -14.87 -16.94
N ASP A 205 1.13 -14.63 -16.90
CA ASP A 205 2.05 -14.92 -18.01
C ASP A 205 1.98 -16.35 -18.53
N ARG A 206 1.65 -17.31 -17.67
CA ARG A 206 1.60 -18.74 -18.01
C ARG A 206 0.22 -19.23 -18.43
N TYR A 207 -0.84 -18.61 -17.92
CA TYR A 207 -2.19 -19.20 -17.95
C TYR A 207 -3.31 -18.26 -18.36
N LEU A 208 -3.10 -16.94 -18.36
CA LEU A 208 -4.14 -15.95 -18.65
C LEU A 208 -3.73 -15.08 -19.85
N ASP A 209 -4.55 -15.08 -20.90
CA ASP A 209 -4.33 -14.22 -22.05
C ASP A 209 -4.83 -12.78 -21.78
N GLY A 210 -3.98 -11.79 -22.09
CA GLY A 210 -4.37 -10.38 -22.10
C GLY A 210 -4.57 -9.74 -20.72
N VAL A 211 -3.95 -10.31 -19.68
CA VAL A 211 -4.00 -9.79 -18.30
C VAL A 211 -2.59 -9.44 -17.85
N ASP A 212 -2.41 -8.21 -17.36
CA ASP A 212 -1.14 -7.70 -16.82
C ASP A 212 -1.42 -7.05 -15.45
N PRO A 213 -1.42 -7.85 -14.37
CA PRO A 213 -1.72 -7.36 -13.02
C PRO A 213 -0.80 -6.22 -12.58
N ALA A 214 0.50 -6.31 -12.92
CA ALA A 214 1.48 -5.30 -12.54
C ALA A 214 1.22 -3.95 -13.21
N ALA A 215 0.95 -3.94 -14.53
CA ALA A 215 0.63 -2.73 -15.27
C ALA A 215 -0.71 -2.12 -14.82
N ASP A 216 -1.71 -2.93 -14.52
CA ASP A 216 -3.00 -2.48 -14.01
C ASP A 216 -2.84 -1.67 -12.70
N TYR A 217 -2.11 -2.22 -11.72
CA TYR A 217 -1.86 -1.52 -10.45
C TYR A 217 -0.95 -0.29 -10.62
N ALA A 218 0.03 -0.35 -11.52
CA ALA A 218 0.86 0.81 -11.86
C ALA A 218 0.00 1.94 -12.45
N GLN A 219 -0.96 1.62 -13.34
CA GLN A 219 -1.87 2.61 -13.90
C GLN A 219 -2.77 3.21 -12.83
N ARG A 220 -3.40 2.39 -11.98
CA ARG A 220 -4.27 2.85 -10.88
C ARG A 220 -3.54 3.78 -9.90
N TYR A 221 -2.28 3.47 -9.59
CA TYR A 221 -1.43 4.36 -8.81
C TYR A 221 -1.16 5.68 -9.55
N ARG A 222 -0.74 5.65 -10.82
CA ARG A 222 -0.33 6.85 -11.55
C ARG A 222 -1.49 7.81 -11.80
N SER A 223 -2.66 7.31 -12.22
CA SER A 223 -3.83 8.11 -12.61
C SER A 223 -4.81 8.40 -11.48
N GLY A 224 -4.63 7.77 -10.32
CA GLY A 224 -5.56 7.87 -9.20
C GLY A 224 -5.55 9.22 -8.48
N SER A 225 -6.62 9.49 -7.71
CA SER A 225 -6.63 10.54 -6.69
C SER A 225 -5.55 10.29 -5.62
N ALA A 226 -5.26 11.26 -4.75
CA ALA A 226 -4.32 11.07 -3.64
C ALA A 226 -4.63 9.82 -2.80
N SER A 227 -5.91 9.56 -2.52
CA SER A 227 -6.34 8.37 -1.76
C SER A 227 -6.16 7.08 -2.56
N ALA A 228 -6.35 7.11 -3.88
CA ALA A 228 -6.06 5.97 -4.76
C ALA A 228 -4.55 5.72 -4.88
N LYS A 229 -3.74 6.77 -5.05
CA LYS A 229 -2.28 6.70 -5.00
C LYS A 229 -1.82 6.05 -3.70
N TYR A 230 -2.34 6.52 -2.57
CA TYR A 230 -1.98 5.96 -1.28
C TYR A 230 -2.41 4.50 -1.11
N PHE A 231 -3.62 4.16 -1.58
CA PHE A 231 -4.14 2.80 -1.53
C PHE A 231 -3.37 1.82 -2.43
N PHE A 232 -3.11 2.21 -3.69
CA PHE A 232 -2.50 1.36 -4.71
C PHE A 232 -0.97 1.36 -4.70
N ALA A 233 -0.34 2.30 -3.99
CA ALA A 233 1.11 2.33 -3.81
C ALA A 233 1.66 1.01 -3.26
N ARG A 234 0.97 0.38 -2.31
CA ARG A 234 1.40 -0.89 -1.71
C ARG A 234 1.48 -2.03 -2.75
N TYR A 235 0.56 -2.04 -3.73
CA TYR A 235 0.57 -3.01 -4.82
C TYR A 235 1.69 -2.69 -5.80
N HIS A 236 1.78 -1.42 -6.21
CA HIS A 236 2.73 -0.99 -7.24
C HIS A 236 4.20 -1.07 -6.77
N PHE A 237 4.55 -0.42 -5.66
CA PHE A 237 5.92 -0.39 -5.16
C PHE A 237 6.30 -1.68 -4.45
N GLY A 238 5.33 -2.36 -3.83
CA GLY A 238 5.53 -3.71 -3.32
C GLY A 238 5.93 -4.68 -4.44
N TYR A 239 5.19 -4.70 -5.55
CA TYR A 239 5.52 -5.53 -6.70
C TYR A 239 6.93 -5.24 -7.20
N ARG A 240 7.25 -3.96 -7.44
CA ARG A 240 8.59 -3.55 -7.92
C ARG A 240 9.70 -4.04 -7.00
N TYR A 241 9.54 -3.85 -5.68
CA TYR A 241 10.53 -4.31 -4.71
C TYR A 241 10.76 -5.82 -4.79
N VAL A 242 9.68 -6.61 -4.90
CA VAL A 242 9.75 -8.08 -4.98
C VAL A 242 10.30 -8.55 -6.32
N SER A 243 9.82 -7.99 -7.44
CA SER A 243 10.23 -8.36 -8.79
C SER A 243 11.71 -8.07 -9.05
N ASP A 244 12.24 -6.99 -8.48
CA ASP A 244 13.65 -6.61 -8.66
C ASP A 244 14.61 -7.53 -7.86
N ARG A 245 14.08 -8.43 -7.00
CA ARG A 245 14.87 -9.29 -6.11
C ARG A 245 14.68 -10.78 -6.35
N LEU A 246 13.57 -11.18 -6.97
CA LEU A 246 13.22 -12.57 -7.18
C LEU A 246 13.06 -12.88 -8.67
N ASP A 247 13.73 -13.94 -9.10
CA ASP A 247 13.55 -14.51 -10.44
C ASP A 247 12.52 -15.66 -10.47
N ASP A 248 12.12 -16.17 -9.29
CA ASP A 248 11.21 -17.30 -9.15
C ASP A 248 10.24 -17.12 -7.96
N PRO A 249 8.91 -17.21 -8.17
CA PRO A 249 7.91 -17.20 -7.11
C PRO A 249 8.05 -18.28 -6.03
N GLU A 250 8.75 -19.38 -6.28
CA GLU A 250 9.07 -20.36 -5.23
C GLU A 250 9.89 -19.74 -4.08
N ASN A 251 10.65 -18.68 -4.36
CA ASN A 251 11.49 -17.99 -3.37
C ASN A 251 10.77 -16.85 -2.62
N LEU A 252 9.46 -16.71 -2.77
CA LEU A 252 8.68 -15.59 -2.24
C LEU A 252 8.81 -15.40 -0.72
N ALA A 253 9.03 -16.46 0.06
CA ALA A 253 9.21 -16.34 1.50
C ALA A 253 10.42 -15.47 1.90
N GLY A 254 11.49 -15.48 1.09
CA GLY A 254 12.75 -14.80 1.43
C GLY A 254 12.62 -13.28 1.53
N VAL A 255 11.73 -12.65 0.77
CA VAL A 255 11.54 -11.18 0.82
C VAL A 255 10.86 -10.71 2.11
N TYR A 256 10.19 -11.61 2.85
CA TYR A 256 9.50 -11.28 4.10
C TYR A 256 10.39 -11.40 5.33
N GLU A 257 11.44 -12.22 5.27
CA GLU A 257 12.37 -12.47 6.38
C GLU A 257 13.32 -11.28 6.59
N ASN A 258 13.75 -10.64 5.51
CA ASN A 258 14.68 -9.51 5.53
C ASN A 258 14.21 -8.38 4.58
N GLY A 259 12.99 -7.93 4.80
CA GLY A 259 12.35 -6.84 4.04
C GLY A 259 12.68 -5.44 4.57
N PRO A 260 12.35 -4.39 3.81
CA PRO A 260 12.55 -3.00 4.20
C PRO A 260 11.73 -2.65 5.45
N ASN A 261 12.22 -1.67 6.19
CA ASN A 261 11.61 -1.15 7.42
C ASN A 261 10.88 0.19 7.21
N THR A 262 11.20 0.90 6.13
CA THR A 262 10.59 2.19 5.77
C THR A 262 10.03 2.18 4.35
N THR A 263 9.09 3.09 4.08
CA THR A 263 8.60 3.26 2.72
C THR A 263 9.64 3.90 1.81
N GLU A 264 10.64 4.62 2.33
CA GLU A 264 11.79 5.05 1.55
C GLU A 264 12.60 3.86 1.04
N GLN A 265 13.01 2.95 1.94
CA GLN A 265 13.73 1.75 1.55
C GLN A 265 12.95 0.91 0.53
N LEU A 266 11.62 0.84 0.68
CA LEU A 266 10.73 0.21 -0.31
C LEU A 266 10.77 0.93 -1.67
N LEU A 267 10.64 2.26 -1.68
CA LEU A 267 10.53 3.08 -2.90
C LEU A 267 11.80 3.09 -3.73
N HIS A 268 12.96 3.08 -3.08
CA HIS A 268 14.27 3.10 -3.73
C HIS A 268 14.91 1.72 -3.87
N GLY A 269 14.29 0.70 -3.27
CA GLY A 269 14.79 -0.68 -3.35
C GLY A 269 16.08 -0.87 -2.55
N TYR A 270 16.20 -0.23 -1.39
CA TYR A 270 17.33 -0.38 -0.49
C TYR A 270 17.27 -1.68 0.33
N ALA A 271 18.42 -2.11 0.84
CA ALA A 271 18.48 -3.14 1.86
C ALA A 271 17.97 -2.62 3.21
N PRO A 272 17.55 -3.49 4.15
CA PRO A 272 16.97 -3.05 5.43
C PRO A 272 17.92 -2.24 6.33
N ASP A 273 19.24 -2.38 6.13
CA ASP A 273 20.32 -1.69 6.82
C ASP A 273 20.86 -0.46 6.08
N GLU A 274 20.42 -0.22 4.84
CA GLU A 274 20.69 1.00 4.07
C GLU A 274 19.64 2.07 4.39
N GLU A 275 20.05 3.32 4.61
CA GLU A 275 19.18 4.43 5.03
C GLU A 275 18.22 4.07 6.18
N PRO A 276 18.74 3.67 7.37
CA PRO A 276 17.88 3.51 8.54
C PRO A 276 17.30 4.87 8.95
N PRO A 277 16.11 4.92 9.57
CA PRO A 277 15.50 6.18 10.00
C PRO A 277 16.48 7.07 10.78
N ALA A 278 16.64 8.31 10.33
CA ALA A 278 17.50 9.30 10.97
C ALA A 278 17.00 9.64 12.39
N ASP A 279 17.91 9.99 13.29
CA ASP A 279 17.55 10.38 14.66
C ASP A 279 16.62 11.61 14.64
N LEU A 280 15.41 11.47 15.20
CA LEU A 280 14.47 12.57 15.34
C LEU A 280 13.68 12.43 16.64
N SER A 281 13.87 13.39 17.55
CA SER A 281 13.15 13.50 18.80
C SER A 281 12.33 14.77 18.81
N VAL A 282 11.00 14.63 18.83
CA VAL A 282 10.08 15.76 18.94
C VAL A 282 9.45 15.78 20.32
N THR A 283 9.61 16.88 21.03
CA THR A 283 9.00 17.08 22.34
C THR A 283 7.94 18.15 22.26
N ALA A 284 6.77 17.88 22.81
CA ALA A 284 5.68 18.85 22.89
C ALA A 284 5.31 19.08 24.35
N ASN A 285 5.40 20.33 24.80
CA ASN A 285 4.87 20.70 26.10
C ASN A 285 3.39 21.04 25.96
N ALA A 286 2.52 20.41 26.75
CA ALA A 286 1.16 20.90 26.90
C ALA A 286 1.20 22.27 27.58
N THR A 287 0.77 23.33 26.88
CA THR A 287 0.60 24.66 27.46
C THR A 287 -0.76 25.25 27.05
N GLY A 288 -1.42 25.91 28.01
CA GLY A 288 -2.79 26.41 27.84
C GLY A 288 -3.83 25.29 27.75
N ASN A 289 -4.69 25.38 26.73
CA ASN A 289 -5.80 24.44 26.51
C ASN A 289 -5.45 23.27 25.58
N TRP A 290 -4.24 23.25 25.02
CA TRP A 290 -3.82 22.24 24.04
C TRP A 290 -3.13 21.06 24.71
N SER A 291 -3.53 19.85 24.31
CA SER A 291 -2.91 18.59 24.72
C SER A 291 -2.38 17.87 23.49
N ALA A 292 -1.09 17.49 23.51
CA ALA A 292 -0.50 16.67 22.47
C ALA A 292 -1.06 15.25 22.52
N THR A 293 -1.28 14.65 21.35
CA THR A 293 -1.61 13.24 21.19
C THR A 293 -0.33 12.39 21.08
N GLU A 294 -0.50 11.08 20.96
CA GLU A 294 0.59 10.18 20.52
C GLU A 294 1.10 10.62 19.15
N ASN A 295 2.39 10.34 18.91
CA ASN A 295 3.07 10.62 17.64
C ASN A 295 2.99 9.42 16.69
N ASN A 296 3.29 9.66 15.42
CA ASN A 296 3.43 8.62 14.41
C ASN A 296 4.46 9.03 13.35
N THR A 297 5.00 8.06 12.63
CA THR A 297 5.90 8.23 11.48
C THR A 297 5.13 7.83 10.23
N MET A 298 5.04 8.73 9.25
CA MET A 298 4.21 8.56 8.06
C MET A 298 4.98 8.05 6.85
N GLY A 299 6.28 8.34 6.77
CA GLY A 299 7.15 7.83 5.72
C GLY A 299 7.18 8.65 4.44
N GLU A 300 8.22 8.41 3.62
CA GLU A 300 8.40 9.06 2.32
C GLU A 300 7.19 8.86 1.40
N LEU A 301 6.61 7.66 1.35
CA LEU A 301 5.47 7.38 0.47
C LEU A 301 4.30 8.31 0.76
N PHE A 302 4.00 8.54 2.04
CA PHE A 302 2.90 9.44 2.40
C PHE A 302 3.27 10.89 2.13
N THR A 303 4.53 11.30 2.35
CA THR A 303 5.04 12.63 1.98
C THR A 303 4.82 12.92 0.49
N ARG A 304 5.18 11.99 -0.40
CA ARG A 304 4.93 12.08 -1.84
C ARG A 304 3.43 12.26 -2.14
N VAL A 305 2.58 11.44 -1.52
CA VAL A 305 1.12 11.49 -1.72
C VAL A 305 0.51 12.81 -1.23
N ALA A 306 0.93 13.28 -0.05
CA ALA A 306 0.41 14.50 0.54
C ALA A 306 0.76 15.72 -0.32
N LEU A 307 2.01 15.82 -0.79
CA LEU A 307 2.42 16.90 -1.68
C LEU A 307 1.68 16.84 -3.04
N GLN A 308 1.43 15.65 -3.58
CA GLN A 308 0.68 15.47 -4.84
C GLN A 308 -0.78 15.90 -4.79
N THR A 309 -1.33 16.28 -3.62
CA THR A 309 -2.69 16.82 -3.58
C THR A 309 -2.78 18.24 -4.14
N GLU A 310 -1.67 19.00 -4.11
CA GLU A 310 -1.59 20.37 -4.62
C GLU A 310 -0.43 20.60 -5.61
N LEU A 311 0.56 19.70 -5.66
CA LEU A 311 1.72 19.80 -6.55
C LEU A 311 1.68 18.73 -7.64
N ASP A 312 2.38 18.98 -8.75
CA ASP A 312 2.60 17.94 -9.77
C ASP A 312 3.46 16.79 -9.23
N ALA A 313 3.36 15.63 -9.90
CA ALA A 313 3.97 14.40 -9.43
C ALA A 313 5.50 14.45 -9.38
N GLU A 314 6.15 15.15 -10.30
CA GLU A 314 7.61 15.26 -10.35
C GLU A 314 8.12 16.11 -9.19
N THR A 315 7.54 17.30 -9.01
CA THR A 315 7.88 18.19 -7.88
C THR A 315 7.67 17.51 -6.53
N ALA A 316 6.54 16.82 -6.35
CA ALA A 316 6.23 16.13 -5.10
C ALA A 316 7.15 14.93 -4.82
N CYS A 317 7.57 14.19 -5.86
CA CYS A 317 8.53 13.10 -5.70
C CYS A 317 9.91 13.61 -5.34
N ASN A 318 10.40 14.65 -6.03
CA ASN A 318 11.72 15.23 -5.77
C ASN A 318 11.78 15.80 -4.35
N ALA A 319 10.78 16.60 -3.94
CA ALA A 319 10.74 17.21 -2.62
C ALA A 319 10.59 16.20 -1.46
N ALA A 320 10.09 15.01 -1.72
CA ALA A 320 10.01 13.94 -0.72
C ALA A 320 11.24 13.02 -0.73
N THR A 321 12.06 13.06 -1.78
CA THR A 321 13.30 12.28 -1.86
C THR A 321 14.30 12.78 -0.81
N GLY A 322 15.05 11.86 -0.21
CA GLY A 322 15.94 12.15 0.90
C GLY A 322 15.17 12.33 2.21
N TRP A 323 14.03 11.64 2.36
CA TRP A 323 13.28 11.61 3.62
C TRP A 323 14.06 10.76 4.61
N GLY A 324 14.61 11.34 5.68
CA GLY A 324 15.36 10.56 6.66
C GLY A 324 14.50 10.04 7.81
N ASN A 325 13.51 10.82 8.28
CA ASN A 325 12.52 10.41 9.28
C ASN A 325 11.40 11.46 9.40
N ASP A 326 10.29 11.12 10.07
CA ASP A 326 9.26 12.09 10.44
C ASP A 326 8.55 11.80 11.77
N ASP A 327 7.98 12.87 12.32
CA ASP A 327 7.16 12.84 13.52
C ASP A 327 5.91 13.70 13.31
N LEU A 328 4.78 13.03 13.21
CA LEU A 328 3.45 13.63 13.17
C LEU A 328 2.85 13.64 14.58
N ARG A 329 2.52 14.83 15.10
CA ARG A 329 1.75 14.97 16.35
C ARG A 329 0.46 15.71 16.14
N GLY A 330 -0.62 15.14 16.67
CA GLY A 330 -1.89 15.82 16.82
C GLY A 330 -1.96 16.64 18.11
N PHE A 331 -2.81 17.65 18.09
CA PHE A 331 -3.09 18.53 19.21
C PHE A 331 -4.59 18.77 19.29
N GLU A 332 -5.12 18.60 20.49
CA GLU A 332 -6.54 18.81 20.79
C GLU A 332 -6.68 19.92 21.83
N SER A 333 -7.64 20.81 21.60
CA SER A 333 -8.13 21.73 22.62
C SER A 333 -9.58 21.38 22.93
N GLY A 334 -10.24 22.08 23.86
CA GLY A 334 -11.69 21.94 24.05
C GLY A 334 -12.54 22.35 22.82
N SER A 335 -11.91 22.79 21.72
CA SER A 335 -12.50 23.03 20.40
C SER A 335 -12.80 21.74 19.64
N ASP A 336 -13.67 21.84 18.63
CA ASP A 336 -13.99 20.72 17.73
C ASP A 336 -12.92 20.52 16.63
N ASP A 337 -12.10 21.54 16.36
CA ASP A 337 -11.06 21.48 15.32
C ASP A 337 -9.69 21.06 15.89
N PRO A 338 -9.10 19.95 15.41
CA PRO A 338 -7.76 19.54 15.80
C PRO A 338 -6.68 20.34 15.05
N ALA A 339 -5.48 20.32 15.60
CA ALA A 339 -4.29 20.84 14.93
C ALA A 339 -3.17 19.79 14.90
N PHE A 340 -2.21 19.98 14.00
CA PHE A 340 -1.13 19.04 13.76
C PHE A 340 0.18 19.79 13.58
N VAL A 341 1.26 19.15 14.01
CA VAL A 341 2.63 19.51 13.62
C VAL A 341 3.23 18.26 13.02
N TRP A 342 3.68 18.36 11.77
CA TRP A 342 4.38 17.30 11.08
C TRP A 342 5.81 17.76 10.83
N THR A 343 6.76 17.13 11.51
CA THR A 343 8.19 17.44 11.45
C THR A 343 8.86 16.40 10.59
N LEU A 344 9.58 16.83 9.56
CA LEU A 344 10.29 15.97 8.61
C LEU A 344 11.77 16.30 8.68
N ARG A 345 12.59 15.26 8.84
CA ARG A 345 14.04 15.34 8.72
C ARG A 345 14.44 14.77 7.36
N THR A 346 15.33 15.45 6.67
CA THR A 346 15.89 15.01 5.39
C THR A 346 17.36 14.59 5.53
N ASP A 347 17.91 13.96 4.50
CA ASP A 347 19.31 13.46 4.53
C ASP A 347 20.33 14.57 4.33
N SER A 348 19.95 15.66 3.67
CA SER A 348 20.80 16.81 3.42
C SER A 348 20.08 18.15 3.54
N ALA A 349 20.87 19.22 3.68
CA ALA A 349 20.35 20.58 3.73
C ALA A 349 19.71 21.03 2.40
N SER A 350 20.22 20.55 1.27
CA SER A 350 19.63 20.82 -0.05
C SER A 350 18.25 20.18 -0.19
N GLU A 351 18.07 18.95 0.28
CA GLU A 351 16.75 18.29 0.25
C GLU A 351 15.76 18.98 1.18
N ALA A 352 16.21 19.48 2.34
CA ALA A 352 15.37 20.31 3.19
C ALA A 352 14.96 21.63 2.52
N ASP A 353 15.82 22.24 1.68
CA ASP A 353 15.47 23.43 0.89
C ASP A 353 14.38 23.11 -0.14
N GLU A 354 14.48 21.97 -0.83
CA GLU A 354 13.48 21.50 -1.79
C GLU A 354 12.14 21.18 -1.11
N LEU A 355 12.20 20.45 0.02
CA LEU A 355 11.03 20.13 0.82
C LEU A 355 10.35 21.38 1.38
N GLU A 356 11.11 22.34 1.92
CA GLU A 356 10.56 23.60 2.42
C GLU A 356 9.88 24.41 1.32
N ALA A 357 10.49 24.50 0.14
CA ALA A 357 9.89 25.19 -1.01
C ALA A 357 8.57 24.54 -1.46
N ALA A 358 8.55 23.20 -1.53
CA ALA A 358 7.35 22.44 -1.86
C ALA A 358 6.25 22.61 -0.81
N LEU A 359 6.58 22.48 0.48
CA LEU A 359 5.64 22.66 1.58
C LEU A 359 5.07 24.08 1.64
N ASN A 360 5.86 25.11 1.30
CA ASN A 360 5.37 26.48 1.24
C ASN A 360 4.33 26.68 0.12
N THR A 361 4.59 26.12 -1.06
CA THR A 361 3.64 26.13 -2.19
C THR A 361 2.38 25.35 -1.82
N PHE A 362 2.53 24.12 -1.32
CA PHE A 362 1.44 23.28 -0.82
C PHE A 362 0.58 24.02 0.22
N ALA A 363 1.21 24.61 1.24
CA ALA A 363 0.51 25.35 2.29
C ALA A 363 -0.25 26.57 1.76
N ALA A 364 0.26 27.24 0.72
CA ALA A 364 -0.44 28.34 0.07
C ALA A 364 -1.72 27.87 -0.63
N GLU A 365 -1.65 26.79 -1.40
CA GLU A 365 -2.82 26.21 -2.07
C GLU A 365 -3.86 25.69 -1.06
N ARG A 366 -3.42 24.99 -0.01
CA ARG A 366 -4.32 24.50 1.05
C ARG A 366 -5.03 25.62 1.82
N ARG A 367 -4.39 26.77 2.03
CA ARG A 367 -5.03 27.97 2.63
C ARG A 367 -6.07 28.59 1.71
N ASN A 368 -5.94 28.44 0.39
CA ASN A 368 -6.97 28.89 -0.56
C ASN A 368 -8.15 27.90 -0.63
N ALA A 369 -7.89 26.61 -0.42
CA ALA A 369 -8.89 25.55 -0.53
C ALA A 369 -9.68 25.27 0.76
N THR A 370 -9.19 25.72 1.92
CA THR A 370 -9.77 25.37 3.23
C THR A 370 -9.74 26.54 4.23
N ASP A 371 -10.54 26.42 5.30
CA ASP A 371 -10.49 27.36 6.43
C ASP A 371 -9.40 27.05 7.47
N ALA A 372 -8.56 26.04 7.24
CA ALA A 372 -7.51 25.69 8.18
C ALA A 372 -6.31 26.64 8.08
N GLY A 373 -5.60 26.83 9.19
CA GLY A 373 -4.29 27.46 9.20
C GLY A 373 -3.25 26.51 8.63
N PHE A 374 -2.23 27.06 7.96
CA PHE A 374 -1.01 26.35 7.56
C PHE A 374 0.20 27.25 7.79
N ARG A 375 1.31 26.69 8.28
CA ARG A 375 2.58 27.40 8.41
C ARG A 375 3.75 26.43 8.32
N VAL A 376 4.75 26.77 7.51
CA VAL A 376 6.00 26.03 7.37
C VAL A 376 7.08 26.73 8.21
N VAL A 377 7.94 25.93 8.84
CA VAL A 377 9.04 26.39 9.69
C VAL A 377 10.28 25.56 9.38
N ARG A 378 11.36 26.20 8.93
CA ARG A 378 12.69 25.60 8.96
C ARG A 378 13.19 25.54 10.40
N VAL A 379 13.39 24.34 10.93
CA VAL A 379 13.82 24.11 12.32
C VAL A 379 15.33 24.02 12.44
N GLY A 380 15.97 23.37 11.47
CA GLY A 380 17.43 23.24 11.33
C GLY A 380 17.82 23.05 9.87
N ASP A 381 19.11 22.84 9.61
CA ASP A 381 19.63 22.71 8.25
C ASP A 381 18.98 21.55 7.47
N GLU A 382 18.59 20.46 8.14
CA GLU A 382 18.01 19.26 7.51
C GLU A 382 16.58 18.99 7.99
N THR A 383 15.90 19.96 8.60
CA THR A 383 14.62 19.69 9.27
C THR A 383 13.61 20.79 9.09
N VAL A 384 12.44 20.40 8.57
CA VAL A 384 11.32 21.28 8.24
C VAL A 384 10.08 20.79 9.00
N ALA A 385 9.31 21.70 9.57
CA ALA A 385 8.02 21.39 10.17
C ALA A 385 6.90 22.12 9.43
N VAL A 386 5.78 21.43 9.22
CA VAL A 386 4.53 22.04 8.78
C VAL A 386 3.47 21.93 9.88
N LEU A 387 2.92 23.06 10.28
CA LEU A 387 1.81 23.17 11.21
C LEU A 387 0.53 23.39 10.41
N PHE A 388 -0.55 22.69 10.78
CA PHE A 388 -1.84 22.85 10.11
C PHE A 388 -3.04 22.48 10.99
N GLY A 389 -4.23 22.98 10.63
CA GLY A 389 -5.48 22.74 11.37
C GLY A 389 -6.04 24.02 11.98
N ASP A 390 -6.39 23.99 13.27
CA ASP A 390 -6.92 25.18 13.97
C ASP A 390 -6.00 26.42 13.79
N ARG A 391 -6.59 27.54 13.34
CA ARG A 391 -5.82 28.76 13.04
C ARG A 391 -5.13 29.34 14.27
N SER A 392 -5.80 29.34 15.43
CA SER A 392 -5.24 29.89 16.66
C SER A 392 -4.03 29.08 17.14
N PHE A 393 -4.07 27.76 16.96
CA PHE A 393 -2.93 26.88 17.19
C PHE A 393 -1.79 27.22 16.24
N VAL A 394 -2.06 27.26 14.93
CA VAL A 394 -1.03 27.48 13.92
C VAL A 394 -0.35 28.85 14.08
N GLU A 395 -1.07 29.87 14.55
CA GLU A 395 -0.54 31.21 14.82
C GLU A 395 0.29 31.29 16.11
N SER A 396 -0.08 30.55 17.16
CA SER A 396 0.54 30.66 18.50
C SER A 396 1.64 29.63 18.78
N ALA A 397 1.60 28.47 18.12
CA ALA A 397 2.59 27.42 18.34
C ALA A 397 3.99 27.87 17.90
N THR A 398 5.02 27.54 18.68
CA THR A 398 6.41 27.74 18.30
C THR A 398 7.06 26.38 18.10
N VAL A 399 7.75 26.20 16.97
CA VAL A 399 8.57 25.03 16.67
C VAL A 399 10.01 25.51 16.53
N SER A 400 10.91 24.90 17.29
CA SER A 400 12.32 25.31 17.36
C SER A 400 13.19 24.14 17.79
N GLY A 401 14.48 24.16 17.48
CA GLY A 401 15.36 23.04 17.83
C GLY A 401 16.61 22.95 16.95
N SER A 402 17.06 21.72 16.78
CA SER A 402 18.09 21.29 15.82
C SER A 402 17.50 20.25 14.87
N ASN A 403 18.34 19.62 14.02
CA ASN A 403 17.86 18.56 13.12
C ASN A 403 17.33 17.33 13.90
N ALA A 404 18.00 16.96 15.00
CA ALA A 404 17.67 15.75 15.75
C ALA A 404 16.72 16.02 16.94
N ASP A 405 16.68 17.24 17.46
CA ASP A 405 15.91 17.58 18.66
C ASP A 405 15.00 18.77 18.41
N VAL A 406 13.69 18.51 18.26
CA VAL A 406 12.68 19.53 17.99
C VAL A 406 11.76 19.71 19.20
N ARG A 407 11.43 20.96 19.50
CA ARG A 407 10.52 21.33 20.58
C ARG A 407 9.34 22.14 20.05
N ILE A 408 8.14 21.70 20.42
CA ILE A 408 6.87 22.37 20.19
C ILE A 408 6.40 22.99 21.51
N ALA A 409 6.14 24.30 21.50
CA ALA A 409 5.65 25.05 22.65
C ALA A 409 4.48 25.97 22.26
N PHE A 410 3.60 26.30 23.21
CA PHE A 410 2.51 27.26 23.01
C PHE A 410 2.69 28.46 23.93
N SER A 411 2.54 29.66 23.36
CA SER A 411 2.58 30.95 24.07
C SER A 411 1.20 31.46 24.43
#